data_AF-A0A5C6L2N0-F1
#
_entry.id   AF-A0A5C6L2N0-F1
#
_cell.length_a   1.000
_cell.length_b   1.000
_cell.length_c   1.000
_cell.angle_alpha   90.00
_cell.angle_beta   90.00
_cell.angle_gamma   90.00
#
_symmetry.space_group_name_H-M   'P 1'
#
loop_
_entity.id
_entity.type
_entity.pdbx_description
1 polymer ?
#
loop_
_entity_poly.entity_id
_entity_poly.type
_entity_poly.pdbx_seq_one_letter_code
_entity_poly.pdbx_strand_id
1 'polypeptide(L)'
;RRKLVYYNMNKAEQLAYDEHINAIMIQNDVLSTAAMEGRQEGLAEGRQEGLAEGRMEEKQANARRMKALNLPVETICQVTGLSAGEIENL
;
A
#
# COMPACT_ATOMS: atom_id res chain seq x y z
N ARG A 1 -25.42 24.97 22.31
CA ARG A 1 -24.87 26.25 22.84
C ARG A 1 -24.20 27.11 21.75
N ARG A 2 -23.37 26.58 20.84
CA ARG A 2 -22.71 27.39 19.76
C ARG A 2 -23.68 28.11 18.79
N LYS A 3 -24.77 27.44 18.37
CA LYS A 3 -25.81 28.06 17.50
C LYS A 3 -26.43 29.33 18.09
N LEU A 4 -26.69 29.37 19.40
CA LEU A 4 -27.26 30.55 20.07
C LEU A 4 -26.29 31.75 20.09
N VAL A 5 -24.98 31.50 20.08
CA VAL A 5 -23.96 32.55 20.03
C VAL A 5 -23.86 33.12 18.60
N TYR A 6 -23.92 32.26 17.58
CA TYR A 6 -23.89 32.66 16.17
C TYR A 6 -25.03 33.62 15.78
N TYR A 7 -26.24 33.37 16.27
CA TYR A 7 -27.39 34.26 15.97
C TYR A 7 -27.31 35.63 16.66
N ASN A 8 -26.44 35.80 17.66
CA ASN A 8 -26.20 37.08 18.32
C ASN A 8 -25.00 37.86 17.75
N MET A 9 -24.28 37.27 16.78
CA MET A 9 -23.14 37.92 16.10
C MET A 9 -23.61 38.94 15.06
N ASN A 10 -22.80 39.97 14.83
CA ASN A 10 -22.99 40.85 13.69
C ASN A 10 -22.54 40.17 12.38
N LYS A 11 -22.86 40.77 11.21
CA LYS A 11 -22.56 40.17 9.90
C LYS A 11 -21.07 39.88 9.66
N ALA A 12 -20.18 40.74 10.14
CA ALA A 12 -18.74 40.55 9.95
C ALA A 12 -18.22 39.38 10.83
N GLU A 13 -18.74 39.27 12.05
CA GLU A 13 -18.43 38.16 12.97
C GLU A 13 -18.97 36.82 12.45
N GLN A 14 -20.19 36.80 11.88
CA GLN A 14 -20.76 35.61 11.25
C GLN A 14 -19.91 35.16 10.05
N LEU A 15 -19.53 36.09 9.17
CA LEU A 15 -18.68 35.78 8.03
C LEU A 15 -17.33 35.19 8.48
N ALA A 16 -16.65 35.84 9.44
CA ALA A 16 -15.38 35.34 9.96
C ALA A 16 -15.52 33.96 10.63
N TYR A 17 -16.64 33.71 11.33
CA TYR A 17 -16.94 32.40 11.90
C TYR A 17 -17.16 31.34 10.83
N ASP A 18 -17.93 31.64 9.79
CA ASP A 18 -18.22 30.71 8.70
C ASP A 18 -16.96 30.39 7.88
N GLU A 19 -16.14 31.40 7.58
CA GLU A 19 -14.83 31.23 6.94
C GLU A 19 -13.91 30.34 7.78
N HIS A 20 -13.85 30.56 9.09
CA HIS A 20 -13.05 29.75 10.00
C HIS A 20 -13.52 28.28 10.04
N ILE A 21 -14.83 28.05 10.14
CA ILE A 21 -15.39 26.68 10.12
C ILE A 21 -15.15 26.01 8.77
N ASN A 22 -15.28 26.73 7.66
CA ASN A 22 -14.99 26.21 6.33
C ASN A 22 -13.51 25.81 6.20
N ALA A 23 -12.59 26.67 6.65
CA ALA A 23 -11.16 26.36 6.65
C ALA A 23 -10.83 25.09 7.45
N ILE A 24 -11.42 24.93 8.63
CA ILE A 24 -11.27 23.70 9.43
C ILE A 24 -11.83 22.48 8.71
N MET A 25 -13.00 22.61 8.07
CA MET A 25 -13.65 21.51 7.36
C MET A 25 -12.79 21.04 6.19
N ILE A 26 -12.29 21.98 5.37
CA ILE A 26 -11.39 21.68 4.25
C ILE A 26 -10.11 21.00 4.77
N GLN A 27 -9.50 21.52 5.83
CA GLN A 27 -8.29 20.94 6.39
C GLN A 27 -8.52 19.49 6.86
N ASN A 28 -9.63 19.24 7.56
CA ASN A 28 -9.97 17.89 8.02
C ASN A 28 -10.24 16.94 6.86
N ASP A 29 -10.94 17.42 5.82
CA ASP A 29 -11.23 16.62 4.62
C ASP A 29 -9.93 16.21 3.92
N VAL A 30 -9.05 17.17 3.64
CA VAL A 30 -7.73 16.93 3.04
C VAL A 30 -6.91 15.92 3.84
N LEU A 31 -6.84 16.09 5.17
CA LEU A 31 -6.10 15.17 6.03
C LEU A 31 -6.72 13.77 6.04
N SER A 32 -8.05 13.67 6.04
CA SER A 32 -8.74 12.37 6.06
C SER A 32 -8.55 11.62 4.74
N THR A 33 -8.61 12.34 3.62
CA THR A 33 -8.41 11.82 2.27
C THR A 33 -6.98 11.35 2.09
N ALA A 34 -5.99 12.20 2.42
CA ALA A 34 -4.58 11.82 2.35
C ALA A 34 -4.26 10.59 3.23
N ALA A 35 -4.84 10.50 4.42
CA ALA A 35 -4.66 9.33 5.29
C ALA A 35 -5.33 8.06 4.74
N MET A 36 -6.46 8.19 4.03
CA MET A 36 -7.14 7.07 3.37
C MET A 36 -6.34 6.58 2.17
N GLU A 37 -5.93 7.49 1.29
CA GLU A 37 -5.13 7.20 0.09
C GLU A 37 -3.81 6.54 0.48
N GLY A 38 -3.05 7.13 1.41
CA GLY A 38 -1.78 6.56 1.86
C GLY A 38 -1.91 5.17 2.49
N ARG A 39 -3.01 4.89 3.21
CA ARG A 39 -3.29 3.53 3.70
C ARG A 39 -3.61 2.56 2.57
N GLN A 40 -4.38 3.00 1.57
CA GLN A 40 -4.77 2.16 0.44
C GLN A 40 -3.56 1.84 -0.45
N GLU A 41 -2.74 2.84 -0.75
CA GLU A 41 -1.48 2.69 -1.49
C GLU A 41 -0.54 1.73 -0.76
N GLY A 42 -0.26 1.96 0.53
CA GLY A 42 0.62 1.09 1.29
C GLY A 42 0.13 -0.36 1.38
N LEU A 43 -1.19 -0.59 1.45
CA LEU A 43 -1.76 -1.94 1.40
C LEU A 43 -1.63 -2.58 0.01
N ALA A 44 -1.76 -1.80 -1.06
CA ALA A 44 -1.62 -2.28 -2.43
C ALA A 44 -0.17 -2.65 -2.74
N GLU A 45 0.77 -1.75 -2.42
CA GLU A 45 2.21 -1.96 -2.57
C GLU A 45 2.68 -3.17 -1.76
N GLY A 46 2.39 -3.20 -0.46
CA GLY A 46 2.81 -4.30 0.41
C GLY A 46 2.23 -5.65 -0.01
N ARG A 47 1.00 -5.69 -0.53
CA ARG A 47 0.42 -6.92 -1.10
C ARG A 47 1.15 -7.33 -2.38
N GLN A 48 1.46 -6.40 -3.27
CA GLN A 48 2.14 -6.69 -4.52
C GLN A 48 3.57 -7.21 -4.27
N GLU A 49 4.32 -6.54 -3.38
CA GLU A 49 5.66 -6.95 -2.96
C GLU A 49 5.63 -8.33 -2.32
N GLY A 50 4.77 -8.55 -1.31
CA GLY A 50 4.67 -9.84 -0.64
C GLY A 50 4.27 -10.99 -1.57
N LEU A 51 3.41 -10.75 -2.56
CA LEU A 51 3.08 -11.74 -3.57
C LEU A 51 4.24 -12.03 -4.54
N ALA A 52 5.04 -11.03 -4.88
CA ALA A 52 6.21 -11.20 -5.73
C ALA A 52 7.32 -11.97 -5.01
N GLU A 53 7.63 -11.56 -3.78
CA GLU A 53 8.61 -12.23 -2.91
C GLU A 53 8.21 -13.68 -2.65
N GLY A 54 6.97 -13.93 -2.20
CA GLY A 54 6.49 -15.27 -1.92
C GLY A 54 6.55 -16.21 -3.13
N ARG A 55 6.21 -15.71 -4.33
CA ARG A 55 6.37 -16.50 -5.57
C ARG A 55 7.83 -16.81 -5.89
N MET A 56 8.75 -15.87 -5.65
CA MET A 56 10.17 -16.09 -5.91
C MET A 56 10.77 -17.08 -4.89
N GLU A 57 10.43 -16.93 -3.60
CA GLU A 57 10.83 -17.86 -2.54
C GLU A 57 10.34 -19.28 -2.82
N GLU A 58 9.07 -19.43 -3.23
CA GLU A 58 8.50 -20.73 -3.60
C GLU A 58 9.23 -21.35 -4.80
N LYS A 59 9.51 -20.56 -5.85
CA LYS A 59 10.28 -21.02 -7.01
C LYS A 59 11.66 -21.52 -6.60
N GLN A 60 12.37 -20.77 -5.77
CA GLN A 60 13.70 -21.17 -5.27
C GLN A 60 13.63 -22.42 -4.39
N ALA A 61 12.64 -22.51 -3.49
CA ALA A 61 12.45 -23.68 -2.64
C ALA A 61 12.16 -24.94 -3.46
N ASN A 62 11.33 -24.82 -4.49
CA ASN A 62 11.04 -25.92 -5.41
C ASN A 62 12.26 -26.30 -6.24
N ALA A 63 13.02 -25.34 -6.77
CA ALA A 63 14.27 -25.60 -7.47
C ALA A 63 15.30 -26.34 -6.59
N ARG A 64 15.46 -25.93 -5.32
CA ARG A 64 16.35 -26.63 -4.35
C ARG A 64 15.93 -28.07 -4.14
N ARG A 65 14.63 -28.33 -3.94
CA ARG A 65 14.09 -29.69 -3.80
C ARG A 65 14.32 -30.53 -5.06
N MET A 66 14.09 -29.95 -6.24
CA MET A 66 14.31 -30.66 -7.50
C MET A 66 15.79 -31.00 -7.73
N LYS A 67 16.70 -30.07 -7.39
CA LYS A 67 18.14 -30.31 -7.41
C LYS A 67 18.55 -31.43 -6.46
N ALA A 68 17.97 -31.48 -5.26
CA ALA A 68 18.18 -32.57 -4.30
C ALA A 68 17.66 -33.93 -4.81
N LEU A 69 16.68 -33.92 -5.71
CA LEU A 69 16.19 -35.13 -6.42
C LEU A 69 17.02 -35.47 -7.67
N ASN A 70 18.14 -34.79 -7.91
CA ASN A 70 19.02 -34.94 -9.07
C ASN A 70 18.31 -34.77 -10.42
N LEU A 71 17.28 -33.91 -10.47
CA LEU A 71 16.66 -33.53 -11.73
C LEU A 71 17.63 -32.71 -12.59
N PRO A 72 17.62 -32.87 -13.94
CA PRO A 72 18.48 -32.09 -14.82
C PRO A 72 18.21 -30.59 -14.67
N VAL A 73 19.28 -29.77 -14.67
CA VAL A 73 19.19 -28.30 -14.56
C VAL A 73 18.25 -27.72 -15.61
N GLU A 74 18.30 -28.23 -16.84
CA GLU A 74 17.40 -27.82 -17.92
C GLU A 74 15.91 -28.01 -17.55
N THR A 75 15.56 -29.15 -16.95
CA THR A 75 14.20 -29.42 -16.48
C THR A 75 13.80 -28.47 -15.35
N ILE A 76 14.71 -28.19 -14.42
CA ILE A 76 14.46 -27.25 -13.32
C ILE A 76 14.22 -25.84 -13.87
N CYS A 77 15.01 -25.39 -14.85
CA CYS A 77 14.81 -24.12 -15.54
C CYS A 77 13.41 -24.04 -16.17
N GLN A 78 13.01 -25.07 -16.91
CA GLN A 78 11.72 -25.11 -17.60
C GLN A 78 10.53 -25.06 -16.63
N VAL A 79 10.61 -25.73 -15.48
CA VAL A 79 9.49 -25.79 -14.52
C VAL A 79 9.42 -24.54 -13.65
N THR A 80 10.55 -24.07 -13.14
CA THR A 80 10.58 -22.94 -12.17
C THR A 80 10.67 -21.57 -12.84
N GLY A 81 11.12 -21.52 -14.09
CA GLY A 81 11.43 -20.31 -14.83
C GLY A 81 12.67 -19.57 -14.32
N LEU A 82 13.49 -20.20 -13.47
CA LEU A 82 14.80 -19.70 -13.06
C LEU A 82 15.83 -20.00 -14.14
N SER A 83 16.85 -19.15 -14.26
CA SER A 83 18.00 -19.37 -15.13
C SER A 83 18.91 -20.48 -14.58
N ALA A 84 19.70 -21.09 -15.47
CA ALA A 84 20.68 -22.09 -15.07
C ALA A 84 21.67 -21.55 -14.02
N GLY A 85 22.12 -20.30 -14.17
CA GLY A 85 23.00 -19.66 -13.20
C GLY A 85 22.34 -19.46 -11.84
N GLU A 86 21.05 -19.13 -11.77
CA GLU A 86 20.32 -19.09 -10.49
C GLU A 86 20.27 -20.47 -9.85
N ILE A 87 19.97 -21.52 -10.62
CA ILE A 87 19.87 -22.91 -10.12
C ILE A 87 21.23 -23.46 -9.67
N GLU A 88 22.31 -23.14 -10.37
CA GLU A 88 23.67 -23.54 -9.99
C GLU A 88 24.06 -22.97 -8.62
N ASN A 89 23.61 -21.75 -8.32
CA ASN A 89 23.87 -21.04 -7.06
C ASN A 89 22.91 -21.36 -5.90
N LEU A 90 21.86 -22.18 -6.13
CA LEU A 90 20.92 -22.66 -5.09
C LEU A 90 21.42 -23.87 -4.31
#